data_AF-A0A1T5DWF2-F1
#
_entry.id   AF-A0A1T5DWF2-F1
#
_cell.length_a   1.000
_cell.length_b   1.000
_cell.length_c   1.000
_cell.angle_alpha   90.00
_cell.angle_beta   90.00
_cell.angle_gamma   90.00
#
_symmetry.space_group_name_H-M   'P 1'
#
loop_
_entity.id
_entity.type
_entity.pdbx_description
1 polymer ?
#
loop_
_entity_poly.entity_id
_entity_poly.type
_entity_poly.pdbx_seq_one_letter_code
_entity_poly.pdbx_strand_id
1 'polypeptide(L)'
;MKTLQIQTSKIDYRSLAVRILAIALAGILLYTATKKVMDFRAFVAHIETLSIGAGELNYSLAAFIVFIEYGLAFMLLFDPLKRWLYWSIGGLMLLYSAYIYAILNFAITLPCSCQGAFKSLSWQQHYLVNLVVLLAAVGILLLIRKPKGHDNLRNK
;
A
#
# COMPACT_ATOMS: atom_id res chain seq x y z
N MET A 1 1.39 25.27 -43.15
CA MET A 1 1.85 25.55 -41.77
C MET A 1 0.70 25.30 -40.81
N LYS A 2 0.67 24.14 -40.12
CA LYS A 2 -0.31 23.89 -39.04
C LYS A 2 0.25 24.51 -37.76
N THR A 3 -0.45 25.49 -37.21
CA THR A 3 -0.14 26.07 -35.91
C THR A 3 -0.34 25.00 -34.84
N LEU A 4 0.74 24.65 -34.15
CA LEU A 4 0.72 23.83 -32.94
C LEU A 4 0.01 24.64 -31.85
N GLN A 5 -1.31 24.45 -31.75
CA GLN A 5 -2.10 24.93 -30.62
C GLN A 5 -1.66 24.11 -29.40
N ILE A 6 -0.74 24.67 -28.62
CA ILE A 6 -0.38 24.15 -27.29
C ILE A 6 -1.63 24.33 -26.43
N GLN A 7 -2.45 23.28 -26.36
CA GLN A 7 -3.63 23.26 -25.51
C GLN A 7 -3.15 23.19 -24.06
N THR A 8 -2.99 24.35 -23.44
CA THR A 8 -2.68 24.47 -22.02
C THR A 8 -3.88 23.92 -21.25
N SER A 9 -3.85 22.62 -20.92
CA SER A 9 -4.88 22.00 -20.09
C SER A 9 -4.93 22.76 -18.76
N LYS A 10 -6.11 23.28 -18.38
CA LYS A 10 -6.31 23.84 -17.04
C LYS A 10 -5.86 22.79 -16.02
N ILE A 11 -4.89 23.13 -15.17
CA ILE A 11 -4.39 22.22 -14.14
C ILE A 11 -5.54 21.93 -13.18
N ASP A 12 -6.01 20.68 -13.15
CA ASP A 12 -6.95 20.22 -12.14
C ASP A 12 -6.17 19.91 -10.86
N TYR A 13 -6.22 20.83 -9.91
CA TYR A 13 -5.57 20.70 -8.60
C TYR A 13 -5.90 19.38 -7.88
N ARG A 14 -7.10 18.82 -8.09
CA ARG A 14 -7.46 17.52 -7.50
C ARG A 14 -6.66 16.39 -8.12
N SER A 15 -6.56 16.37 -9.45
CA SER A 15 -5.77 15.39 -10.17
C SER A 15 -4.27 15.48 -9.83
N LEU A 16 -3.77 16.69 -9.63
CA LEU A 16 -2.39 16.93 -9.20
C LEU A 16 -2.15 16.42 -7.77
N ALA A 17 -3.06 16.74 -6.84
CA ALA A 17 -2.99 16.26 -5.47
C ALA A 17 -2.98 14.72 -5.39
N VAL A 18 -3.87 14.05 -6.15
CA VAL A 18 -3.90 12.58 -6.24
C VAL A 18 -2.57 12.03 -6.76
N ARG A 19 -1.98 12.63 -7.80
CA ARG A 19 -0.68 12.19 -8.34
C ARG A 19 0.45 12.34 -7.32
N ILE A 20 0.52 13.46 -6.60
CA ILE A 20 1.55 13.69 -5.56
C ILE A 20 1.42 12.65 -4.44
N LEU A 21 0.19 12.45 -3.94
CA LEU A 21 -0.06 11.47 -2.88
C LEU A 21 0.20 10.04 -3.35
N ALA A 22 -0.12 9.71 -4.61
CA ALA A 22 0.15 8.41 -5.20
C ALA A 22 1.65 8.12 -5.29
N ILE A 23 2.46 9.11 -5.70
CA ILE A 23 3.92 8.98 -5.75
C ILE A 23 4.49 8.76 -4.34
N ALA A 24 3.98 9.50 -3.34
CA ALA A 24 4.39 9.32 -1.95
C ALA A 24 4.05 7.90 -1.44
N LEU A 25 2.82 7.41 -1.71
CA LEU A 25 2.41 6.04 -1.37
C LEU A 25 3.27 4.99 -2.08
N ALA A 26 3.56 5.18 -3.37
CA ALA A 26 4.44 4.29 -4.11
C ALA A 26 5.84 4.23 -3.49
N GLY A 27 6.42 5.38 -3.13
CA GLY A 27 7.72 5.45 -2.45
C GLY A 27 7.74 4.70 -1.12
N ILE A 28 6.67 4.83 -0.31
CA ILE A 28 6.54 4.10 0.95
C ILE A 28 6.45 2.59 0.71
N LEU A 29 5.63 2.15 -0.25
CA LEU A 29 5.49 0.72 -0.58
C LEU A 29 6.81 0.12 -1.12
N LEU A 30 7.52 0.84 -2.00
CA LEU A 30 8.83 0.41 -2.48
C LEU A 30 9.84 0.27 -1.35
N TYR A 31 9.89 1.26 -0.46
CA TYR A 31 10.77 1.22 0.70
C TYR A 31 10.45 0.01 1.58
N THR A 32 9.19 -0.17 1.97
CA THR A 32 8.80 -1.28 2.86
C THR A 32 8.95 -2.65 2.21
N ALA A 33 8.67 -2.80 0.92
CA ALA A 33 8.91 -4.04 0.18
C ALA A 33 10.41 -4.39 0.13
N THR A 34 11.25 -3.41 -0.20
CA THR A 34 12.72 -3.58 -0.22
C THR A 34 13.23 -3.97 1.16
N LYS A 35 12.70 -3.34 2.21
CA LYS A 35 13.01 -3.67 3.59
C LYS A 35 12.69 -5.12 3.96
N LYS A 36 11.58 -5.68 3.46
CA LYS A 36 11.20 -7.08 3.65
C LYS A 36 12.09 -8.04 2.86
N VAL A 37 12.53 -7.65 1.65
CA VAL A 37 13.47 -8.47 0.86
C VAL A 37 14.84 -8.54 1.54
N MET A 38 15.36 -7.41 2.03
CA MET A 38 16.67 -7.36 2.70
C MET A 38 16.73 -8.22 3.95
N ASP A 39 15.62 -8.34 4.68
CA ASP A 39 15.51 -9.21 5.84
C ASP A 39 14.33 -10.19 5.69
N PHE A 40 14.40 -10.99 4.62
CA PHE A 40 13.33 -11.89 4.25
C PHE A 40 13.09 -12.98 5.30
N ARG A 41 14.15 -13.45 5.96
CA ARG A 41 14.03 -14.45 7.03
C ARG A 41 13.26 -13.90 8.24
N ALA A 42 13.55 -12.67 8.67
CA ALA A 42 12.77 -12.03 9.73
C ALA A 42 11.31 -11.85 9.31
N PHE A 43 11.06 -11.47 8.05
CA PHE A 43 9.70 -11.34 7.55
C PHE A 43 8.94 -12.67 7.52
N VAL A 44 9.59 -13.77 7.11
CA VAL A 44 8.99 -15.12 7.17
C VAL A 44 8.71 -15.52 8.62
N ALA A 45 9.63 -15.27 9.54
CA ALA A 45 9.41 -15.53 10.96
C ALA A 45 8.20 -14.74 11.52
N HIS A 46 7.97 -13.51 11.04
CA HIS A 46 6.75 -12.77 11.38
C HIS A 46 5.49 -13.46 10.85
N ILE A 47 5.51 -14.00 9.63
CA ILE A 47 4.37 -14.76 9.11
C ILE A 47 4.15 -16.07 9.89
N GLU A 48 5.22 -16.74 10.30
CA GLU A 48 5.14 -17.96 11.12
C GLU A 48 4.41 -17.71 12.45
N THR A 49 4.54 -16.52 13.05
CA THR A 49 3.79 -16.18 14.27
C THR A 49 2.27 -16.21 14.10
N LEU A 50 1.77 -16.06 12.87
CA LEU A 50 0.34 -16.14 12.58
C LEU A 50 -0.20 -17.58 12.54
N SER A 51 0.69 -18.59 12.58
CA SER A 51 0.33 -20.02 12.48
C SER A 51 -0.56 -20.37 11.28
N ILE A 52 -0.42 -19.65 10.15
CA ILE A 52 -1.29 -19.81 8.96
C ILE A 52 -0.99 -21.11 8.20
N GLY A 53 0.18 -21.72 8.39
CA GLY A 53 0.51 -23.03 7.80
C GLY A 53 1.94 -23.51 8.08
N ALA A 54 2.33 -24.58 7.40
CA ALA A 54 3.68 -25.16 7.46
C ALA A 54 4.73 -24.25 6.79
N GLY A 55 6.00 -24.38 7.20
CA GLY A 55 7.09 -23.45 6.83
C GLY A 55 7.14 -23.03 5.35
N GLU A 56 7.05 -23.97 4.40
CA GLU A 56 7.10 -23.68 2.96
C GLU A 56 5.98 -22.76 2.47
N LEU A 57 4.79 -22.85 3.06
CA LEU A 57 3.67 -21.97 2.75
C LEU A 57 3.96 -20.54 3.22
N ASN A 58 4.64 -20.37 4.35
CA ASN A 58 4.99 -19.05 4.90
C ASN A 58 6.04 -18.34 4.04
N TYR A 59 7.03 -19.07 3.49
CA TYR A 59 7.97 -18.53 2.51
C TYR A 59 7.26 -18.06 1.23
N SER A 60 6.35 -18.88 0.71
CA SER A 60 5.56 -18.55 -0.49
C SER A 60 4.67 -17.33 -0.27
N LEU A 61 4.01 -17.26 0.89
CA LEU A 61 3.18 -16.13 1.28
C LEU A 61 4.00 -14.85 1.48
N ALA A 62 5.18 -14.95 2.10
CA ALA A 62 6.10 -13.82 2.24
C ALA A 62 6.51 -13.25 0.88
N ALA A 63 6.91 -14.12 -0.05
CA ALA A 63 7.26 -13.71 -1.41
C ALA A 63 6.06 -13.06 -2.13
N PHE A 64 4.87 -13.63 -1.98
CA PHE A 64 3.64 -13.11 -2.57
C PHE A 64 3.28 -11.70 -2.07
N ILE A 65 3.39 -11.46 -0.75
CA ILE A 65 3.13 -10.13 -0.17
C ILE A 65 4.10 -9.10 -0.74
N VAL A 66 5.40 -9.41 -0.76
CA VAL A 66 6.43 -8.53 -1.33
C VAL A 66 6.15 -8.23 -2.80
N PHE A 67 5.75 -9.25 -3.58
CA PHE A 67 5.42 -9.09 -4.99
C PHE A 67 4.21 -8.18 -5.19
N ILE A 68 3.16 -8.32 -4.38
CA ILE A 68 2.00 -7.42 -4.40
C ILE A 68 2.42 -5.99 -4.08
N GLU A 69 3.25 -5.77 -3.06
CA GLU A 69 3.69 -4.43 -2.67
C GLU A 69 4.46 -3.73 -3.79
N TYR A 70 5.41 -4.42 -4.43
CA TYR A 70 6.10 -3.90 -5.61
C TYR A 70 5.13 -3.64 -6.77
N GLY A 71 4.26 -4.60 -7.07
CA GLY A 71 3.28 -4.48 -8.16
C GLY A 71 2.36 -3.28 -7.99
N LEU A 72 1.80 -3.08 -6.80
CA LEU A 72 0.96 -1.93 -6.47
C LEU A 72 1.74 -0.62 -6.56
N ALA A 73 2.99 -0.59 -6.08
CA ALA A 73 3.83 0.59 -6.15
C ALA A 73 4.15 0.99 -7.59
N PHE A 74 4.53 0.04 -8.45
CA PHE A 74 4.75 0.32 -9.87
C PHE A 74 3.47 0.77 -10.57
N MET A 75 2.35 0.10 -10.33
CA MET A 75 1.07 0.48 -10.93
C MET A 75 0.60 1.88 -10.51
N LEU A 76 0.85 2.31 -9.27
CA LEU A 76 0.63 3.68 -8.80
C LEU A 76 1.43 4.71 -9.61
N LEU A 77 2.67 4.39 -9.98
CA LEU A 77 3.52 5.29 -10.78
C LEU A 77 3.02 5.45 -12.22
N PHE A 78 2.46 4.38 -12.80
CA PHE A 78 1.94 4.43 -14.18
C PHE A 78 0.52 4.97 -14.28
N ASP A 79 -0.38 4.56 -13.38
CA ASP A 79 -1.80 4.91 -13.45
C ASP A 79 -2.42 5.17 -12.06
N PRO A 80 -2.12 6.35 -11.47
CA PRO A 80 -2.56 6.71 -10.13
C PRO A 80 -4.06 7.00 -10.02
N LEU A 81 -4.85 6.97 -11.11
CA LEU A 81 -6.28 7.30 -11.06
C LEU A 81 -7.17 6.05 -10.89
N LYS A 82 -6.57 4.86 -10.93
CA LYS A 82 -7.27 3.59 -10.73
C LYS A 82 -7.67 3.41 -9.26
N ARG A 83 -8.98 3.53 -8.99
CA ARG A 83 -9.57 3.33 -7.65
C ARG A 83 -9.22 1.99 -7.01
N TRP A 84 -9.13 0.91 -7.80
CA TRP A 84 -8.87 -0.43 -7.26
C TRP A 84 -7.49 -0.53 -6.59
N LEU A 85 -6.48 0.24 -7.05
CA LEU A 85 -5.16 0.26 -6.42
C LEU A 85 -5.24 0.69 -4.95
N TYR A 86 -5.99 1.75 -4.67
CA TYR A 86 -6.17 2.26 -3.31
C TYR A 86 -7.01 1.35 -2.43
N TRP A 87 -7.96 0.60 -3.01
CA TRP A 87 -8.65 -0.48 -2.28
C TRP A 87 -7.69 -1.60 -1.90
N SER A 88 -6.83 -2.04 -2.82
CA SER A 88 -5.83 -3.07 -2.55
C SER A 88 -4.82 -2.62 -1.48
N ILE A 89 -4.33 -1.38 -1.58
CA ILE A 89 -3.41 -0.80 -0.59
C ILE A 89 -4.10 -0.68 0.78
N GLY A 90 -5.34 -0.18 0.81
CA GLY A 90 -6.11 -0.09 2.04
C GLY A 90 -6.32 -1.45 2.70
N GLY A 91 -6.68 -2.48 1.91
CA GLY A 91 -6.81 -3.85 2.40
C GLY A 91 -5.50 -4.41 2.97
N LEU A 92 -4.39 -4.22 2.27
CA LEU A 92 -3.06 -4.65 2.73
C LEU A 92 -2.67 -3.96 4.05
N MET A 93 -2.85 -2.64 4.13
CA MET A 93 -2.54 -1.87 5.34
C MET A 93 -3.44 -2.25 6.51
N LEU A 94 -4.72 -2.52 6.26
CA LEU A 94 -5.66 -2.96 7.29
C LEU A 94 -5.27 -4.33 7.86
N LEU A 95 -4.93 -5.29 7.00
CA LEU A 95 -4.48 -6.62 7.43
C LEU A 95 -3.22 -6.54 8.29
N TYR A 96 -2.21 -5.77 7.84
CA TYR A 96 -0.98 -5.60 8.60
C TYR A 96 -1.18 -4.84 9.91
N SER A 97 -2.10 -3.85 9.93
CA SER A 97 -2.45 -3.13 11.16
C SER A 97 -3.16 -4.03 12.16
N ALA A 98 -4.10 -4.87 11.70
CA ALA A 98 -4.77 -5.85 12.54
C ALA A 98 -3.78 -6.85 13.15
N TYR A 99 -2.79 -7.30 12.37
CA TYR A 99 -1.70 -8.14 12.85
C TYR A 99 -0.88 -7.47 13.96
N ILE A 100 -0.38 -6.24 13.73
CA ILE A 100 0.41 -5.53 14.76
C ILE A 100 -0.44 -5.29 16.01
N TYR A 101 -1.70 -4.88 15.83
CA TYR A 101 -2.61 -4.69 16.94
C TYR A 101 -2.78 -5.96 17.77
N ALA A 102 -2.92 -7.12 17.12
CA ALA A 102 -3.02 -8.39 17.82
C ALA A 102 -1.76 -8.71 18.63
N ILE A 103 -0.57 -8.50 18.06
CA ILE A 103 0.70 -8.69 18.78
C ILE A 103 0.81 -7.74 19.97
N LEU A 104 0.50 -6.46 19.80
CA LEU A 104 0.65 -5.46 20.85
C LEU A 104 -0.28 -5.70 22.05
N ASN A 105 -1.43 -6.33 21.85
CA ASN A 105 -2.45 -6.52 22.89
C ASN A 105 -2.53 -7.95 23.45
N PHE A 106 -2.15 -8.98 22.67
CA PHE A 106 -2.33 -10.38 23.06
C PHE A 106 -1.03 -11.17 23.18
N ALA A 107 0.12 -10.66 22.72
CA ALA A 107 1.38 -11.38 22.84
C ALA A 107 1.96 -11.25 24.26
N ILE A 108 2.22 -12.40 24.90
CA ILE A 108 2.83 -12.49 26.24
C ILE A 108 4.26 -11.93 26.23
N THR A 109 4.95 -12.11 25.10
CA THR A 109 6.25 -11.50 24.83
C THR A 109 6.22 -10.97 23.41
N LEU A 110 6.66 -9.73 23.21
CA LEU A 110 6.93 -9.27 21.85
C LEU A 110 8.01 -10.19 21.27
N PRO A 111 7.86 -10.68 20.02
CA PRO A 111 8.94 -11.43 19.40
C PRO A 111 10.19 -10.57 19.50
N CYS A 112 11.26 -11.19 20.01
CA CYS A 112 12.62 -10.67 20.02
C CYS A 112 12.81 -9.66 18.89
N SER A 113 13.52 -8.56 19.17
CA SER A 113 13.98 -7.51 18.25
C SER A 113 14.86 -7.99 17.08
N CYS A 114 14.70 -9.25 16.69
CA CYS A 114 15.04 -9.94 15.46
C CYS A 114 14.53 -9.24 14.17
N GLN A 115 14.12 -7.96 14.22
CA GLN A 115 14.28 -7.04 13.10
C GLN A 115 15.78 -6.83 12.90
N GLY A 116 16.42 -7.70 12.12
CA GLY A 116 17.79 -7.50 11.68
C GLY A 116 17.97 -6.10 11.08
N ALA A 117 19.17 -5.55 11.27
CA ALA A 117 19.68 -4.28 10.74
C ALA A 117 18.84 -2.98 10.97
N PHE A 118 17.62 -3.03 11.52
CA PHE A 118 16.72 -1.88 11.66
C PHE A 118 16.28 -1.68 13.11
N LYS A 119 17.21 -1.12 13.88
CA LYS A 119 17.02 -0.67 15.26
C LYS A 119 16.19 0.62 15.39
N SER A 120 15.50 1.08 14.34
CA SER A 120 15.10 2.49 14.21
C SER A 120 13.61 2.80 14.37
N LEU A 121 12.70 1.82 14.31
CA LEU A 121 11.25 2.06 14.50
C LEU A 121 10.64 1.05 15.47
N SER A 122 9.91 1.53 16.48
CA SER A 122 9.16 0.68 17.41
C SER A 122 7.91 0.09 16.74
N TRP A 123 7.40 -1.02 17.29
CA TRP A 123 6.14 -1.64 16.84
C TRP A 123 4.97 -0.64 16.80
N GLN A 124 4.90 0.28 17.75
CA GLN A 124 3.89 1.34 17.79
C GLN A 124 4.06 2.35 16.66
N GLN A 125 5.30 2.70 16.33
CA GLN A 125 5.59 3.61 15.21
C GLN A 125 5.23 2.95 13.87
N HIS A 126 5.54 1.66 13.70
CA HIS A 126 5.10 0.90 12.53
C HIS A 126 3.57 0.86 12.38
N TYR A 127 2.85 0.60 13.47
CA TYR A 127 1.39 0.64 13.48
C TYR A 127 0.85 2.01 13.06
N LEU A 128 1.42 3.09 13.61
CA LEU A 128 1.00 4.45 13.27
C LEU A 128 1.25 4.78 11.79
N VAL A 129 2.42 4.41 11.24
CA VAL A 129 2.73 4.61 9.82
C VAL A 129 1.70 3.90 8.94
N ASN A 130 1.36 2.65 9.26
CA ASN A 130 0.36 1.89 8.52
C ASN A 130 -1.03 2.52 8.56
N LEU A 131 -1.44 3.06 9.71
CA LEU A 131 -2.70 3.81 9.81
C LEU A 131 -2.69 5.08 8.95
N VAL A 132 -1.57 5.81 8.93
CA VAL A 132 -1.43 7.00 8.08
C VAL A 132 -1.52 6.64 6.59
N VAL A 133 -0.86 5.56 6.16
CA VAL A 133 -0.94 5.06 4.78
C VAL A 133 -2.38 4.64 4.43
N LEU A 134 -3.06 3.95 5.35
CA LEU A 134 -4.46 3.56 5.20
C LEU A 134 -5.37 4.78 5.02
N LEU A 135 -5.24 5.79 5.89
CA LEU A 135 -6.01 7.03 5.82
C LEU A 135 -5.72 7.80 4.52
N ALA A 136 -4.47 7.82 4.07
CA ALA A 136 -4.09 8.44 2.80
C ALA A 136 -4.76 7.71 1.61
N ALA A 137 -4.76 6.37 1.60
CA ALA A 137 -5.44 5.60 0.56
C ALA A 137 -6.95 5.88 0.52
N VAL A 138 -7.61 5.93 1.68
CA VAL A 138 -9.03 6.29 1.79
C VAL A 138 -9.28 7.74 1.33
N GLY A 139 -8.43 8.68 1.74
CA GLY A 139 -8.52 10.08 1.31
C GLY A 139 -8.45 10.21 -0.21
N ILE A 140 -7.54 9.50 -0.86
CA ILE A 140 -7.42 9.50 -2.33
C ILE A 140 -8.65 8.88 -3.01
N LEU A 141 -9.21 7.80 -2.46
CA LEU A 141 -10.44 7.18 -2.97
C LEU A 141 -11.62 8.18 -3.00
N LEU A 142 -11.71 9.05 -2.00
CA LEU A 142 -12.73 10.10 -1.92
C LEU A 142 -12.46 11.23 -2.92
N LEU A 143 -11.20 11.52 -3.23
CA LEU A 143 -10.80 12.54 -4.21
C LEU A 143 -11.03 12.09 -5.66
N ILE A 144 -10.84 10.80 -5.97
CA ILE A 144 -11.07 10.27 -7.32
C ILE A 144 -12.57 10.22 -7.59
N ARG A 145 -13.08 11.01 -8.54
CA ARG A 145 -14.48 10.94 -8.96
C ARG A 145 -14.80 9.60 -9.62
N LYS A 146 -16.00 9.05 -9.40
CA LYS A 146 -16.51 7.97 -10.27
C LYS A 146 -16.62 8.55 -11.69
N PRO A 147 -16.19 7.84 -12.74
CA PRO A 147 -16.59 8.20 -14.10
C PRO A 147 -18.13 8.26 -14.10
N LYS A 148 -18.71 9.34 -14.62
CA LYS A 148 -20.16 9.41 -14.80
C LYS A 148 -20.52 8.22 -15.69
N GLY A 149 -21.26 7.24 -15.15
CA GLY A 149 -21.86 6.20 -15.96
C GLY A 149 -22.70 6.88 -17.04
N HIS A 150 -22.55 6.44 -18.28
CA HIS A 150 -23.42 6.87 -19.38
C HIS A 150 -24.85 6.34 -19.13
N ASP A 151 -25.59 6.94 -18.19
CA ASP A 151 -27.03 6.74 -17.98
C ASP A 151 -27.80 7.53 -19.06
N ASN A 152 -27.63 7.18 -20.34
CA ASN A 152 -28.32 7.87 -21.44
C ASN A 152 -28.60 6.98 -22.67
N LEU A 153 -28.87 5.68 -22.49
CA LEU A 153 -29.32 4.81 -23.58
C LEU A 153 -30.54 3.93 -23.22
N ARG A 154 -31.37 4.36 -22.26
CA ARG A 154 -32.69 3.75 -22.02
C ARG A 154 -33.79 4.81 -22.05
N ASN A 155 -33.91 5.49 -23.19
CA ASN A 155 -35.08 6.26 -23.61
C ASN A 155 -34.90 6.61 -25.10
N LYS A 156 -35.12 5.62 -25.97
CA LYS A 156 -35.53 5.81 -27.36
C LYS A 156 -36.15 4.51 -27.87
#